data_AF-A0A1I0RIC9-F1
#
_entry.id   AF-A0A1I0RIC9-F1
#
_cell.length_a   1.000
_cell.length_b   1.000
_cell.length_c   1.000
_cell.angle_alpha   90.00
_cell.angle_beta   90.00
_cell.angle_gamma   90.00
#
_symmetry.space_group_name_H-M   'P 1'
#
loop_
_entity.id
_entity.type
_entity.pdbx_description
1 polymer ?
#
loop_
_entity_poly.entity_id
_entity_poly.type
_entity_poly.pdbx_seq_one_letter_code
_entity_poly.pdbx_strand_id
1 'polypeptide(L)'
;MFLPLLALQQKKITFKEFVAFWFSLNIPSNKDHYYTDRIDKDQFTTGDIGKLFAWKNGMEINGHYTKRASVINMQKKILHINHLKEGFELEYFTTHFGEIGAIWQIFLLHIIAPHIYPIFDQHVYRACQFLKSRQISEIPKKKVAILEYYHNEYHPFFKDACKQFKQPRKVDLALKSFGTFLKTHYAKKAL
;
A
#
# COMPACT_ATOMS: atom_id res chain seq x y z
N MET A 1 -46.96 6.35 7.80
CA MET A 1 -45.82 5.64 8.41
C MET A 1 -44.55 6.40 8.02
N PHE A 2 -44.08 7.27 8.92
CA PHE A 2 -42.85 8.04 8.71
C PHE A 2 -41.70 7.12 9.13
N LEU A 3 -40.83 6.71 8.20
CA LEU A 3 -39.60 5.98 8.54
C LEU A 3 -38.58 7.03 9.00
N PRO A 4 -38.32 7.22 10.31
CA PRO A 4 -37.41 8.25 10.80
C PRO A 4 -35.96 7.74 10.78
N LEU A 5 -35.62 6.88 9.81
CA LEU A 5 -34.49 5.97 9.94
C LEU A 5 -33.16 6.55 9.44
N LEU A 6 -33.15 7.68 8.75
CA LEU A 6 -31.91 8.33 8.30
C LEU A 6 -32.04 9.86 8.30
N ALA A 7 -32.23 10.45 9.49
CA ALA A 7 -31.68 11.79 9.67
C ALA A 7 -30.15 11.64 9.67
N LEU A 8 -29.53 11.70 8.49
CA LEU A 8 -28.08 11.81 8.36
C LEU A 8 -27.66 13.12 9.01
N GLN A 9 -27.37 13.08 10.31
CA GLN A 9 -26.74 14.21 10.98
C GLN A 9 -25.38 14.39 10.32
N GLN A 10 -25.13 15.58 9.75
CA GLN A 10 -23.81 15.98 9.29
C GLN A 10 -22.90 16.17 10.51
N LYS A 11 -22.43 15.06 11.08
CA LYS A 11 -21.42 15.06 12.12
C LYS A 11 -20.06 15.20 11.45
N LYS A 12 -19.26 16.18 11.89
CA LYS A 12 -17.83 16.20 11.57
C LYS A 12 -17.18 14.96 12.19
N ILE A 13 -16.77 14.02 11.36
CA ILE A 13 -16.02 12.84 11.78
C ILE A 13 -14.53 13.18 11.89
N THR A 14 -13.89 12.69 12.94
CA THR A 14 -12.44 12.78 13.11
C THR A 14 -11.74 11.73 12.24
N PHE A 15 -10.45 11.97 11.94
CA PHE A 15 -9.66 10.98 11.20
C PHE A 15 -9.49 9.65 11.99
N LYS A 16 -9.49 9.70 13.33
CA LYS A 16 -9.48 8.49 14.17
C LYS A 16 -10.75 7.66 14.01
N GLU A 17 -11.93 8.30 14.01
CA GLU A 17 -13.20 7.62 13.76
C GLU A 17 -13.24 7.04 12.34
N PHE A 18 -12.74 7.78 11.35
CA PHE A 18 -12.60 7.29 9.97
C PHE A 18 -11.73 6.01 9.91
N VAL A 19 -10.53 6.04 10.50
CA VAL A 19 -9.63 4.88 10.50
C VAL A 19 -10.25 3.71 11.24
N ALA A 20 -10.87 3.93 12.40
CA ALA A 20 -11.51 2.88 13.17
C ALA A 20 -12.61 2.15 12.37
N PHE A 21 -13.48 2.91 11.70
CA PHE A 21 -14.56 2.37 10.87
C PHE A 21 -14.02 1.57 9.67
N TRP A 22 -13.13 2.15 8.87
CA TRP A 22 -12.64 1.46 7.67
C TRP A 22 -11.72 0.28 7.97
N PHE A 23 -11.00 0.35 9.09
CA PHE A 23 -10.23 -0.79 9.61
C PHE A 23 -11.15 -1.93 10.04
N SER A 24 -12.28 -1.66 10.72
CA SER A 24 -13.19 -2.73 11.16
C SER A 24 -13.86 -3.49 10.03
N LEU A 25 -13.92 -2.90 8.82
CA LEU A 25 -14.41 -3.56 7.61
C LEU A 25 -13.34 -4.37 6.88
N ASN A 26 -12.10 -4.37 7.37
CA ASN A 26 -11.03 -5.13 6.75
C ASN A 26 -11.14 -6.62 7.08
N ILE A 27 -11.19 -7.45 6.05
CA ILE A 27 -11.21 -8.91 6.18
C ILE A 27 -9.78 -9.41 5.89
N PRO A 28 -9.10 -10.02 6.88
CA PRO A 28 -7.77 -10.58 6.68
C PRO A 28 -7.76 -11.61 5.55
N SER A 29 -6.73 -11.57 4.72
CA SER A 29 -6.53 -12.60 3.71
C SER A 29 -5.99 -13.87 4.37
N ASN A 30 -6.38 -15.05 3.88
CA ASN A 30 -5.74 -16.31 4.25
C ASN A 30 -4.22 -16.33 3.96
N LYS A 31 -3.72 -15.40 3.13
CA LYS A 31 -2.30 -15.22 2.82
C LYS A 31 -1.65 -14.10 3.61
N ASP A 32 -2.30 -13.45 4.58
CA ASP A 32 -1.66 -12.34 5.33
C ASP A 32 -0.40 -12.78 6.10
N HIS A 33 -0.32 -14.06 6.49
CA HIS A 33 0.87 -14.68 7.06
C HIS A 33 2.09 -14.65 6.11
N TYR A 34 1.89 -14.55 4.79
CA TYR A 34 3.00 -14.35 3.85
C TYR A 34 3.74 -13.04 4.10
N TYR A 35 3.03 -12.02 4.61
CA TYR A 35 3.62 -10.74 4.97
C TYR A 35 4.06 -10.70 6.43
N THR A 36 3.17 -11.03 7.38
CA THR A 36 3.45 -10.84 8.82
C THR A 36 4.62 -11.69 9.32
N ASP A 37 4.78 -12.91 8.80
CA ASP A 37 5.84 -13.83 9.27
C ASP A 37 7.22 -13.46 8.70
N ARG A 38 7.30 -12.44 7.83
CA ARG A 38 8.48 -12.16 7.01
C ARG A 38 8.95 -10.73 7.07
N ILE A 39 8.04 -9.76 7.11
CA ILE A 39 8.39 -8.36 6.89
C ILE A 39 9.48 -7.86 7.85
N ASP A 40 9.48 -8.36 9.08
CA ASP A 40 10.41 -7.96 10.14
C ASP A 40 11.68 -8.84 10.22
N LYS A 41 11.88 -9.78 9.30
CA LYS A 41 13.14 -10.55 9.26
C LYS A 41 14.30 -9.63 8.89
N ASP A 42 15.45 -9.78 9.56
CA ASP A 42 16.66 -9.02 9.25
C ASP A 42 17.19 -9.34 7.84
N GLN A 43 17.17 -10.62 7.47
CA GLN A 43 17.56 -11.08 6.14
C GLN A 43 16.45 -11.89 5.49
N PHE A 44 16.27 -11.66 4.20
CA PHE A 44 15.34 -12.40 3.37
C PHE A 44 16.05 -13.52 2.62
N THR A 45 15.34 -14.65 2.50
CA THR A 45 15.64 -15.67 1.50
C THR A 45 14.94 -15.36 0.19
N THR A 46 15.33 -16.04 -0.89
CA THR A 46 14.61 -15.97 -2.18
C THR A 46 13.14 -16.42 -2.04
N GLY A 47 12.88 -17.39 -1.15
CA GLY A 47 11.53 -17.85 -0.82
C GLY A 47 10.70 -16.78 -0.10
N ASP A 48 11.32 -15.96 0.75
CA ASP A 48 10.64 -14.84 1.42
C ASP A 48 10.22 -13.76 0.42
N ILE A 49 11.10 -13.38 -0.50
CA ILE A 49 10.77 -12.46 -1.60
C ILE A 49 9.57 -12.97 -2.41
N GLY A 50 9.58 -14.25 -2.77
CA GLY A 50 8.48 -14.87 -3.51
C GLY A 50 7.15 -14.74 -2.78
N LYS A 51 7.12 -15.03 -1.47
CA LYS A 51 5.90 -14.94 -0.65
C LYS A 51 5.43 -13.50 -0.43
N LEU A 52 6.34 -12.57 -0.16
CA LEU A 52 6.01 -11.14 0.02
C LEU A 52 5.38 -10.55 -1.25
N PHE A 53 5.95 -10.84 -2.43
CA PHE A 53 5.39 -10.35 -3.69
C PHE A 53 4.10 -11.06 -4.08
N ALA A 54 3.96 -12.35 -3.78
CA ALA A 54 2.69 -13.07 -3.96
C ALA A 54 1.58 -12.47 -3.10
N TRP A 55 1.88 -12.12 -1.85
CA TRP A 55 0.96 -11.40 -0.96
C TRP A 55 0.57 -10.04 -1.54
N LYS A 56 1.53 -9.22 -1.95
CA LYS A 56 1.25 -7.87 -2.49
C LYS A 56 0.41 -7.91 -3.76
N ASN A 57 0.59 -8.94 -4.59
CA ASN A 57 -0.18 -9.13 -5.81
C ASN A 57 -1.62 -9.61 -5.54
N GLY A 58 -1.91 -10.16 -4.35
CA GLY A 58 -3.22 -10.68 -3.96
C GLY A 58 -3.57 -12.07 -4.55
N MET A 59 -2.72 -12.59 -5.43
CA MET A 59 -2.85 -13.91 -6.07
C MET A 59 -1.47 -14.44 -6.44
N GLU A 60 -1.38 -15.75 -6.72
CA GLU A 60 -0.14 -16.32 -7.24
C GLU A 60 0.27 -15.67 -8.56
N ILE A 61 1.57 -15.46 -8.73
CA ILE A 61 2.12 -14.68 -9.85
C ILE A 61 2.21 -15.54 -11.14
N ASN A 62 1.71 -16.77 -11.09
CA ASN A 62 1.91 -17.80 -12.12
C ASN A 62 1.32 -17.45 -13.50
N GLY A 63 0.32 -16.57 -13.58
CA GLY A 63 -0.32 -16.15 -14.84
C GLY A 63 0.20 -14.87 -15.49
N HIS A 64 1.13 -14.13 -14.85
CA HIS A 64 1.64 -12.85 -15.36
C HIS A 64 3.15 -12.90 -15.57
N TYR A 65 3.58 -13.27 -16.79
CA TYR A 65 5.00 -13.47 -17.14
C TYR A 65 5.90 -12.30 -16.70
N THR A 66 5.49 -11.06 -16.97
CA THR A 66 6.28 -9.86 -16.62
C THR A 66 6.42 -9.65 -15.11
N LYS A 67 5.37 -9.95 -14.35
CA LYS A 67 5.41 -9.93 -12.87
C LYS A 67 6.32 -11.04 -12.35
N ARG A 68 6.20 -12.25 -12.89
CA ARG A 68 7.06 -13.39 -12.51
C ARG A 68 8.53 -13.09 -12.78
N ALA A 69 8.85 -12.57 -13.95
CA ALA A 69 10.19 -12.17 -14.33
C ALA A 69 10.77 -11.11 -13.37
N SER A 70 9.95 -10.14 -12.95
CA SER A 70 10.35 -9.14 -11.95
C SER A 70 10.69 -9.79 -10.61
N VAL A 71 9.90 -10.76 -10.11
CA VAL A 71 10.22 -11.49 -8.86
C VAL A 71 11.51 -12.26 -8.99
N ILE A 72 11.69 -12.99 -10.09
CA ILE A 72 12.91 -13.77 -10.34
C ILE A 72 14.13 -12.84 -10.37
N ASN A 73 14.01 -11.65 -10.99
CA ASN A 73 15.08 -10.66 -11.00
C ASN A 73 15.43 -10.18 -9.58
N MET A 74 14.42 -9.91 -8.73
CA MET A 74 14.64 -9.53 -7.34
C MET A 74 15.26 -10.68 -6.52
N GLN A 75 14.84 -11.92 -6.74
CA GLN A 75 15.42 -13.10 -6.10
C GLN A 75 16.91 -13.28 -6.48
N LYS A 76 17.29 -13.01 -7.73
CA LYS A 76 18.71 -13.01 -8.15
C LYS A 76 19.52 -11.91 -7.47
N LYS A 77 18.88 -10.82 -7.05
CA LYS A 77 19.49 -9.66 -6.38
C LYS A 77 19.33 -9.70 -4.86
N ILE A 78 19.07 -10.87 -4.26
CA ILE A 78 18.76 -10.99 -2.82
C ILE A 78 19.86 -10.42 -1.91
N LEU A 79 21.13 -10.56 -2.29
CA LEU A 79 22.25 -9.99 -1.52
C LEU A 79 22.17 -8.47 -1.45
N HIS A 80 21.81 -7.80 -2.55
CA HIS A 80 21.59 -6.36 -2.59
C HIS A 80 20.39 -5.94 -1.73
N ILE A 81 19.33 -6.75 -1.70
CA ILE A 81 18.15 -6.48 -0.86
C ILE A 81 18.53 -6.57 0.62
N ASN A 82 19.25 -7.61 1.03
CA ASN A 82 19.67 -7.79 2.42
C ASN A 82 20.67 -6.72 2.86
N HIS A 83 21.62 -6.34 1.99
CA HIS A 83 22.51 -5.22 2.25
C HIS A 83 21.72 -3.92 2.55
N LEU A 84 20.70 -3.62 1.74
CA LEU A 84 19.86 -2.45 1.95
C LEU A 84 18.97 -2.52 3.21
N LYS A 85 18.71 -3.72 3.76
CA LYS A 85 18.01 -3.88 5.04
C LYS A 85 18.89 -3.55 6.23
N GLU A 86 20.18 -3.85 6.13
CA GLU A 86 21.18 -3.51 7.15
C GLU A 86 21.43 -1.99 7.17
N GLY A 87 21.41 -1.34 6.00
CA GLY A 87 21.48 0.11 5.88
C GLY A 87 20.92 0.58 4.53
N PHE A 88 19.88 1.42 4.56
CA PHE A 88 19.25 1.89 3.32
C PHE A 88 20.06 2.99 2.64
N GLU A 89 20.42 2.77 1.38
CA GLU A 89 21.13 3.73 0.54
C GLU A 89 20.34 3.97 -0.77
N LEU A 90 19.88 5.21 -0.98
CA LEU A 90 18.99 5.54 -2.11
C LEU A 90 19.69 5.37 -3.47
N GLU A 91 20.94 5.79 -3.59
CA GLU A 91 21.70 5.68 -4.83
C GLU A 91 21.94 4.20 -5.17
N TYR A 92 22.37 3.40 -4.19
CA TYR A 92 22.53 1.95 -4.35
C TYR A 92 21.22 1.27 -4.76
N PHE A 93 20.11 1.62 -4.11
CA PHE A 93 18.79 1.11 -4.46
C PHE A 93 18.42 1.47 -5.90
N THR A 94 18.63 2.72 -6.31
CA THR A 94 18.32 3.20 -7.66
C THR A 94 19.14 2.47 -8.71
N THR A 95 20.44 2.27 -8.47
CA THR A 95 21.33 1.53 -9.36
C THR A 95 20.87 0.08 -9.58
N HIS A 96 20.45 -0.61 -8.53
CA HIS A 96 20.11 -2.04 -8.61
C HIS A 96 18.64 -2.33 -8.96
N PHE A 97 17.73 -1.42 -8.63
CA PHE A 97 16.27 -1.63 -8.70
C PHE A 97 15.51 -0.54 -9.46
N GLY A 98 16.23 0.44 -10.02
CA GLY A 98 15.67 1.58 -10.74
C GLY A 98 14.93 1.25 -12.03
N GLU A 99 15.05 0.04 -12.57
CA GLU A 99 14.31 -0.40 -13.77
C GLU A 99 12.97 -1.09 -13.45
N ILE A 100 12.74 -1.47 -12.20
CA ILE A 100 11.52 -2.18 -11.79
C ILE A 100 10.29 -1.26 -11.91
N GLY A 101 9.12 -1.81 -12.24
CA GLY A 101 7.88 -1.02 -12.29
C GLY A 101 7.57 -0.29 -10.97
N ALA A 102 7.03 0.94 -11.05
CA ALA A 102 6.88 1.85 -9.90
C ALA A 102 6.27 1.19 -8.65
N ILE A 103 5.13 0.50 -8.79
CA ILE A 103 4.44 -0.12 -7.65
C ILE A 103 5.30 -1.20 -6.98
N TRP A 104 6.08 -1.95 -7.76
CA TRP A 104 6.95 -3.00 -7.25
C TRP A 104 8.21 -2.41 -6.63
N GLN A 105 8.73 -1.33 -7.21
CA GLN A 105 9.85 -0.57 -6.65
C GLN A 105 9.46 0.03 -5.29
N ILE A 106 8.28 0.64 -5.18
CA ILE A 106 7.75 1.17 -3.91
C ILE A 106 7.52 0.04 -2.90
N PHE A 107 6.97 -1.09 -3.33
CA PHE A 107 6.82 -2.23 -2.43
C PHE A 107 8.18 -2.80 -1.98
N LEU A 108 9.20 -2.77 -2.84
CA LEU A 108 10.56 -3.17 -2.46
C LEU A 108 11.14 -2.22 -1.40
N LEU A 109 10.97 -0.90 -1.54
CA LEU A 109 11.31 0.07 -0.50
C LEU A 109 10.63 -0.26 0.83
N HIS A 110 9.34 -0.59 0.77
CA HIS A 110 8.57 -0.97 1.94
C HIS A 110 9.12 -2.24 2.62
N ILE A 111 9.43 -3.32 1.89
CA ILE A 111 9.96 -4.52 2.55
C ILE A 111 11.40 -4.37 3.07
N ILE A 112 12.16 -3.43 2.50
CA ILE A 112 13.49 -3.09 2.98
C ILE A 112 13.39 -2.31 4.30
N ALA A 113 12.60 -1.24 4.32
CA ALA A 113 12.43 -0.37 5.48
C ALA A 113 10.93 -0.10 5.78
N PRO A 114 10.20 -1.06 6.39
CA PRO A 114 8.74 -1.03 6.51
C PRO A 114 8.21 0.08 7.41
N HIS A 115 9.03 0.57 8.33
CA HIS A 115 8.68 1.69 9.21
C HIS A 115 8.89 3.07 8.56
N ILE A 116 9.64 3.12 7.46
CA ILE A 116 9.95 4.37 6.74
C ILE A 116 9.02 4.52 5.55
N TYR A 117 8.93 3.48 4.72
CA TYR A 117 8.20 3.53 3.45
C TYR A 117 6.85 2.85 3.57
N PRO A 118 5.72 3.56 3.43
CA PRO A 118 4.39 2.95 3.48
C PRO A 118 4.08 2.15 2.21
N ILE A 119 3.18 1.18 2.35
CA ILE A 119 2.64 0.43 1.21
C ILE A 119 1.84 1.37 0.31
N PHE A 120 1.98 1.15 -0.99
CA PHE A 120 1.29 1.91 -2.01
C PHE A 120 0.71 1.02 -3.10
N ASP A 121 -0.54 1.29 -3.46
CA ASP A 121 -1.24 0.74 -4.61
C ASP A 121 -2.46 1.58 -4.98
N GLN A 122 -3.21 1.09 -5.97
CA GLN A 122 -4.37 1.78 -6.53
C GLN A 122 -5.43 2.13 -5.49
N HIS A 123 -5.61 1.34 -4.44
CA HIS A 123 -6.64 1.60 -3.44
C HIS A 123 -6.23 2.75 -2.55
N VAL A 124 -5.02 2.73 -1.99
CA VAL A 124 -4.55 3.81 -1.12
C VAL A 124 -4.31 5.12 -1.87
N TYR A 125 -3.92 5.06 -3.15
CA TYR A 125 -3.92 6.24 -4.02
C TYR A 125 -5.31 6.86 -4.13
N ARG A 126 -6.32 6.06 -4.48
CA ARG A 126 -7.70 6.53 -4.64
C ARG A 126 -8.24 7.14 -3.34
N ALA A 127 -7.94 6.50 -2.21
CA ALA A 127 -8.30 7.00 -0.89
C ALA A 127 -7.64 8.36 -0.59
N CYS A 128 -6.33 8.49 -0.82
CA CYS A 128 -5.60 9.75 -0.61
C CYS A 128 -6.15 10.88 -1.48
N GLN A 129 -6.34 10.63 -2.79
CA GLN A 129 -6.94 11.60 -3.70
C GLN A 129 -8.32 12.05 -3.24
N PHE A 130 -9.19 11.12 -2.86
CA PHE A 130 -10.52 11.46 -2.40
C PHE A 130 -10.50 12.28 -1.10
N LEU A 131 -9.60 11.96 -0.16
CA LEU A 131 -9.48 12.71 1.08
C LEU A 131 -8.96 14.14 0.86
N LYS A 132 -8.11 14.35 -0.16
CA LYS A 132 -7.54 15.67 -0.50
C LYS A 132 -8.47 16.53 -1.34
N SER A 133 -9.04 15.97 -2.41
CA SER A 133 -9.75 16.75 -3.44
C SER A 133 -11.21 16.36 -3.61
N ARG A 134 -11.72 15.38 -2.85
CA ARG A 134 -13.07 14.80 -3.02
C ARG A 134 -13.31 14.16 -4.38
N GLN A 135 -12.26 13.88 -5.14
CA GLN A 135 -12.35 13.24 -6.45
C GLN A 135 -11.86 11.80 -6.40
N ILE A 136 -12.57 10.94 -7.12
CA ILE A 136 -12.15 9.56 -7.36
C ILE A 136 -11.19 9.57 -8.55
N SER A 137 -9.92 9.25 -8.32
CA SER A 137 -8.88 9.21 -9.36
C SER A 137 -8.18 7.86 -9.42
N GLU A 138 -7.68 7.51 -10.59
CA GLU A 138 -6.84 6.32 -10.81
C GLU A 138 -5.35 6.69 -10.86
N ILE A 139 -4.48 5.72 -10.52
CA ILE A 139 -3.03 5.94 -10.50
C ILE A 139 -2.55 6.35 -11.89
N PRO A 140 -1.61 7.31 -12.00
CA PRO A 140 -1.00 7.68 -13.28
C PRO A 140 -0.40 6.48 -14.01
N LYS A 141 -0.43 6.47 -15.34
CA LYS A 141 0.16 5.36 -16.11
C LYS A 141 1.69 5.40 -16.17
N LYS A 142 2.28 6.60 -16.10
CA LYS A 142 3.74 6.80 -16.26
C LYS A 142 4.47 6.53 -14.95
N LYS A 143 5.52 5.72 -14.99
CA LYS A 143 6.37 5.39 -13.83
C LYS A 143 6.82 6.63 -13.05
N VAL A 144 7.34 7.63 -13.75
CA VAL A 144 7.85 8.88 -13.15
C VAL A 144 6.76 9.56 -12.32
N ALA A 145 5.57 9.77 -12.91
CA ALA A 145 4.45 10.39 -12.21
C ALA A 145 3.97 9.60 -10.98
N ILE A 146 4.04 8.25 -11.01
CA ILE A 146 3.70 7.42 -9.86
C ILE A 146 4.71 7.64 -8.72
N LEU A 147 6.02 7.64 -9.05
CA LEU A 147 7.08 7.81 -8.06
C LEU A 147 7.09 9.23 -7.47
N GLU A 148 6.90 10.25 -8.31
CA GLU A 148 6.77 11.65 -7.86
C GLU A 148 5.59 11.80 -6.91
N TYR A 149 4.41 11.29 -7.27
CA TYR A 149 3.25 11.31 -6.36
C TYR A 149 3.53 10.57 -5.06
N TYR A 150 4.15 9.39 -5.13
CA TYR A 150 4.47 8.61 -3.94
C TYR A 150 5.36 9.39 -2.98
N HIS A 151 6.48 9.94 -3.46
CA HIS A 151 7.46 10.62 -2.63
C HIS A 151 6.99 12.01 -2.17
N ASN A 152 6.34 12.78 -3.03
CA ASN A 152 6.00 14.18 -2.75
C ASN A 152 4.63 14.36 -2.10
N GLU A 153 3.70 13.41 -2.30
CA GLU A 153 2.34 13.55 -1.80
C GLU A 153 1.95 12.44 -0.83
N TYR A 154 2.02 11.17 -1.25
CA TYR A 154 1.48 10.07 -0.45
C TYR A 154 2.30 9.77 0.79
N HIS A 155 3.63 9.72 0.67
CA HIS A 155 4.52 9.40 1.79
C HIS A 155 4.42 10.44 2.92
N PRO A 156 4.48 11.77 2.65
CA PRO A 156 4.21 12.80 3.66
C PRO A 156 2.81 12.69 4.26
N PHE A 157 1.77 12.52 3.42
CA PHE A 157 0.40 12.35 3.89
C PHE A 157 0.26 11.19 4.87
N PHE A 158 0.81 10.02 4.53
CA PHE A 158 0.72 8.83 5.36
C PHE A 158 1.50 8.99 6.67
N LYS A 159 2.69 9.59 6.60
CA LYS A 159 3.51 9.89 7.78
C LYS A 159 2.74 10.80 8.76
N ASP A 160 2.10 11.85 8.26
CA ASP A 160 1.29 12.75 9.06
C ASP A 160 0.05 12.06 9.63
N ALA A 161 -0.64 11.27 8.80
CA ALA A 161 -1.79 10.47 9.20
C ALA A 161 -1.45 9.51 10.36
N CYS A 162 -0.25 8.93 10.36
CA CYS A 162 0.20 7.98 11.37
C CYS A 162 0.64 8.61 12.69
N LYS A 163 0.88 9.94 12.78
CA LYS A 163 1.31 10.61 14.03
C LYS A 163 0.37 10.35 15.21
N GLN A 164 -0.89 10.07 14.94
CA GLN A 164 -1.93 9.85 15.95
C GLN A 164 -2.14 8.36 16.30
N PHE A 165 -1.37 7.44 15.72
CA PHE A 165 -1.58 6.00 15.81
C PHE A 165 -0.28 5.26 16.16
N LYS A 166 -0.35 4.36 17.14
CA LYS A 166 0.76 3.47 17.50
C LYS A 166 1.01 2.37 16.45
N GLN A 167 0.01 2.06 15.62
CA GLN A 167 0.07 0.99 14.62
C GLN A 167 -0.23 1.56 13.23
N PRO A 168 0.79 2.00 12.47
CA PRO A 168 0.63 2.53 11.11
C PRO A 168 -0.14 1.59 10.17
N ARG A 169 -0.02 0.27 10.39
CA ARG A 169 -0.74 -0.75 9.63
C ARG A 169 -2.26 -0.58 9.67
N LYS A 170 -2.84 -0.06 10.76
CA LYS A 170 -4.27 0.22 10.84
C LYS A 170 -4.70 1.32 9.86
N VAL A 171 -3.87 2.34 9.70
CA VAL A 171 -4.11 3.43 8.75
C VAL A 171 -4.04 2.89 7.32
N ASP A 172 -3.02 2.08 6.99
CA ASP A 172 -2.90 1.45 5.67
C ASP A 172 -4.13 0.60 5.32
N LEU A 173 -4.54 -0.30 6.22
CA LEU A 173 -5.70 -1.16 6.01
C LEU A 173 -7.01 -0.37 5.88
N ALA A 174 -7.18 0.70 6.67
CA ALA A 174 -8.33 1.60 6.56
C ALA A 174 -8.36 2.31 5.19
N LEU A 175 -7.23 2.87 4.75
CA LEU A 175 -7.12 3.52 3.44
C LEU A 175 -7.37 2.54 2.30
N LYS A 176 -6.86 1.30 2.41
CA LYS A 176 -7.11 0.24 1.43
C LYS A 176 -8.61 -0.11 1.36
N SER A 177 -9.26 -0.32 2.51
CA SER A 177 -10.70 -0.62 2.59
C SER A 177 -11.53 0.51 1.98
N PHE A 178 -11.27 1.76 2.37
CA PHE A 178 -11.96 2.93 1.83
C PHE A 178 -11.74 3.09 0.32
N GLY A 179 -10.49 2.99 -0.13
CA GLY A 179 -10.12 3.06 -1.53
C GLY A 179 -10.77 1.96 -2.38
N THR A 180 -11.03 0.80 -1.79
CA THR A 180 -11.78 -0.29 -2.43
C THR A 180 -13.26 0.07 -2.55
N PHE A 181 -13.87 0.56 -1.46
CA PHE A 181 -15.25 1.03 -1.45
C PHE A 181 -15.51 2.11 -2.50
N LEU A 182 -14.61 3.08 -2.69
CA LEU A 182 -14.75 4.17 -3.66
C LEU A 182 -14.93 3.69 -5.11
N LYS A 183 -14.53 2.46 -5.44
CA LYS A 183 -14.71 1.89 -6.80
C LYS A 183 -16.11 1.28 -7.00
N THR A 184 -16.88 1.07 -5.92
CA THR A 184 -18.19 0.42 -5.96
C THR A 184 -19.25 1.31 -6.59
N HIS A 185 -20.33 0.70 -7.09
CA HIS A 185 -21.50 1.44 -7.59
C HIS A 185 -22.18 2.26 -6.50
N TYR A 186 -22.16 1.78 -5.25
CA TYR A 186 -22.70 2.49 -4.10
C TYR A 186 -21.98 3.81 -3.86
N ALA A 187 -20.64 3.79 -3.86
CA ALA A 187 -19.85 5.01 -3.68
C ALA A 187 -20.13 6.04 -4.79
N LYS A 188 -20.20 5.59 -6.06
CA LYS A 188 -20.48 6.48 -7.21
C LYS A 188 -21.88 7.11 -7.18
N LYS A 189 -22.85 6.50 -6.49
CA LYS A 189 -24.20 7.04 -6.32
C LYS A 189 -24.31 7.97 -5.11
N ALA A 190 -23.49 7.76 -4.09
CA ALA A 190 -23.57 8.45 -2.81
C ALA A 190 -22.65 9.68 -2.69
N LEU A 191 -21.65 9.81 -3.58
CA LEU A 191 -20.59 10.82 -3.58
C LEU A 191 -20.58 11.57 -4.91
#